data_AF-A7N7Y6-F1
#
_entry.id   AF-A7N7Y6-F1
#
_cell.length_a   1.000
_cell.length_b   1.000
_cell.length_c   1.000
_cell.angle_alpha   90.00
_cell.angle_beta   90.00
_cell.angle_gamma   90.00
#
_symmetry.space_group_name_H-M   'P 1'
#
loop_
_entity.id
_entity.type
_entity.pdbx_description
1 polymer ?
#
loop_
_entity_poly.entity_id
_entity_poly.type
_entity_poly.pdbx_seq_one_letter_code
_entity_poly.pdbx_strand_id
1 'polypeptide(L)'
;MKKILSLLSIICTISFPALAAKPTCSPNYNGYCSYTGTVDRIYINSGNLILIYFDEPINLSEPSKAGLSITETSAAAYKVNENPKFAKLFYSTALAAQASKRKVSIQMRSTLNGYLKFDRIWLAE
;
A
#
# COMPACT_ATOMS: atom_id res chain seq x y z
N MET A 1 1.99 -21.39 -43.34
CA MET A 1 2.35 -21.73 -41.94
C MET A 1 3.52 -20.90 -41.39
N LYS A 2 4.62 -20.64 -42.14
CA LYS A 2 5.75 -19.80 -41.68
C LYS A 2 5.40 -18.34 -41.33
N LYS A 3 4.39 -17.73 -41.99
CA LYS A 3 3.98 -16.33 -41.73
C LYS A 3 3.20 -16.14 -40.41
N ILE A 4 2.54 -17.19 -39.91
CA ILE A 4 1.78 -17.12 -38.65
C ILE A 4 2.73 -17.22 -37.44
N LEU A 5 3.83 -17.96 -37.57
CA LEU A 5 4.86 -18.04 -36.53
C LEU A 5 5.56 -16.70 -36.26
N SER A 6 5.68 -15.85 -37.29
CA SER A 6 6.35 -14.54 -37.16
C SER A 6 5.49 -13.50 -36.44
N LEU A 7 4.16 -13.66 -36.41
CA LEU A 7 3.24 -12.72 -35.76
C LEU A 7 3.17 -12.93 -34.24
N LEU A 8 3.38 -14.16 -33.76
CA LEU A 8 3.38 -14.48 -32.33
C LEU A 8 4.58 -13.88 -31.59
N SER A 9 5.72 -13.70 -32.27
CA SER A 9 6.93 -13.14 -31.68
C SER A 9 6.81 -11.65 -31.32
N ILE A 10 5.91 -10.91 -31.97
CA ILE A 10 5.76 -9.46 -31.78
C ILE A 10 4.84 -9.14 -30.58
N ILE A 11 3.94 -10.07 -30.21
CA ILE A 11 3.01 -9.88 -29.09
C ILE A 11 3.71 -10.10 -27.74
N CYS A 12 4.78 -10.88 -27.69
CA CYS A 12 5.55 -11.11 -26.46
C CYS A 12 6.46 -9.94 -26.02
N THR A 13 6.69 -8.93 -26.87
CA THR A 13 7.60 -7.80 -26.53
C THR A 13 6.88 -6.58 -25.96
N ILE A 14 5.55 -6.60 -25.84
CA ILE A 14 4.78 -5.51 -25.24
C ILE A 14 4.49 -5.83 -23.77
N SER A 15 5.54 -6.06 -22.98
CA SER A 15 5.45 -6.09 -21.53
C SER A 15 5.62 -4.66 -21.00
N PHE A 16 4.48 -3.98 -20.75
CA PHE A 16 4.53 -2.71 -20.02
C PHE A 16 5.08 -2.97 -18.61
N PRO A 17 6.08 -2.20 -18.14
CA PRO A 17 6.51 -2.30 -16.76
C PRO A 17 5.33 -1.91 -15.86
N ALA A 18 4.90 -2.83 -15.00
CA ALA A 18 4.01 -2.48 -13.91
C ALA A 18 4.78 -1.52 -12.99
N LEU A 19 4.40 -0.24 -12.98
CA LEU A 19 4.99 0.75 -12.08
C LEU A 19 4.63 0.36 -10.64
N ALA A 20 5.64 0.01 -9.84
CA ALA A 20 5.47 -0.26 -8.43
C ALA A 20 5.11 1.04 -7.69
N ALA A 21 4.07 1.00 -6.85
CA ALA A 21 3.63 2.17 -6.12
C ALA A 21 4.44 2.34 -4.82
N LYS A 22 4.81 3.58 -4.52
CA LYS A 22 5.33 3.99 -3.21
C LYS A 22 4.44 5.07 -2.59
N PRO A 23 4.40 5.18 -1.26
CA PRO A 23 3.66 6.26 -0.63
C PRO A 23 4.32 7.61 -0.89
N THR A 24 3.51 8.65 -0.88
CA THR A 24 3.93 10.06 -1.00
C THR A 24 3.29 10.86 0.12
N CYS A 25 3.94 11.93 0.58
CA CYS A 25 3.43 12.73 1.68
C CYS A 25 3.33 14.21 1.33
N SER A 26 2.39 14.89 1.98
CA SER A 26 2.09 16.31 1.81
C SER A 26 2.02 17.02 3.17
N PRO A 27 2.52 18.26 3.29
CA PRO A 27 2.32 19.08 4.49
C PRO A 27 0.88 19.61 4.63
N ASN A 28 0.07 19.51 3.57
CA ASN A 28 -1.27 20.09 3.56
C ASN A 28 -2.21 19.39 4.56
N TYR A 29 -3.21 20.12 5.05
CA TYR A 29 -4.26 19.59 5.94
C TYR A 29 -3.71 18.89 7.20
N ASN A 30 -2.72 19.52 7.84
CA ASN A 30 -1.99 19.03 9.02
C ASN A 30 -1.11 17.80 8.76
N GLY A 31 -0.62 17.63 7.53
CA GLY A 31 0.28 16.55 7.18
C GLY A 31 -0.44 15.22 6.95
N TYR A 32 -0.14 14.58 5.82
CA TYR A 32 -0.56 13.20 5.57
C TYR A 32 0.35 12.50 4.56
N CYS A 33 0.37 11.18 4.64
CA CYS A 33 0.91 10.31 3.60
C CYS A 33 -0.23 9.55 2.93
N SER A 34 -0.08 9.28 1.64
CA SER A 34 -1.02 8.51 0.83
C SER A 34 -0.29 7.44 0.04
N TYR A 35 -0.88 6.26 -0.03
CA TYR A 35 -0.46 5.16 -0.88
C TYR A 35 -1.59 4.80 -1.83
N THR A 36 -1.32 4.68 -3.12
CA THR A 36 -2.28 4.18 -4.11
C THR A 36 -1.61 3.10 -4.94
N GLY A 37 -1.95 1.84 -4.68
CA GLY A 37 -1.29 0.68 -5.28
C GLY A 37 -2.03 -0.62 -5.00
N THR A 38 -1.44 -1.74 -5.38
CA THR A 38 -1.99 -3.06 -5.03
C THR A 38 -1.62 -3.44 -3.59
N VAL A 39 -2.34 -4.41 -3.02
CA VAL A 39 -1.97 -5.02 -1.74
C VAL A 39 -1.32 -6.36 -2.05
N ASP A 40 0.02 -6.42 -2.03
CA ASP A 40 0.73 -7.69 -2.25
C ASP A 40 0.79 -8.53 -0.97
N ARG A 41 1.08 -7.88 0.17
CA ARG A 41 1.21 -8.55 1.47
C ARG A 41 0.51 -7.79 2.58
N ILE A 42 -0.41 -8.49 3.25
CA ILE A 42 -1.07 -8.05 4.47
C ILE A 42 -1.15 -9.22 5.47
N TYR A 43 -0.84 -8.98 6.74
CA TYR A 43 -1.01 -9.97 7.81
C TYR A 43 -1.13 -9.30 9.19
N ILE A 44 -1.49 -10.08 10.20
CA ILE A 44 -1.46 -9.68 11.61
C ILE A 44 -0.30 -10.39 12.30
N ASN A 45 0.56 -9.64 12.99
CA ASN A 45 1.69 -10.22 13.72
C ASN A 45 1.34 -10.57 15.18
N SER A 46 2.28 -11.18 15.90
CA SER A 46 2.13 -11.54 17.33
C SER A 46 1.92 -10.33 18.26
N GLY A 47 2.28 -9.12 17.81
CA GLY A 47 2.04 -7.87 18.52
C GLY A 47 0.65 -7.27 18.29
N ASN A 48 -0.28 -8.00 17.64
CA ASN A 48 -1.60 -7.52 17.23
C ASN A 48 -1.55 -6.29 16.32
N LEU A 49 -0.51 -6.17 15.49
CA LEU A 49 -0.42 -5.17 14.43
C LEU A 49 -0.88 -5.79 13.11
N ILE A 50 -1.88 -5.18 12.48
CA ILE A 50 -2.09 -5.34 11.05
C ILE A 50 -0.95 -4.62 10.36
N LEU A 51 -0.22 -5.32 9.50
CA LEU A 51 0.84 -4.78 8.68
C LEU A 51 0.43 -4.90 7.21
N ILE A 52 0.49 -3.78 6.48
CA ILE A 52 0.26 -3.73 5.04
C ILE A 52 1.53 -3.19 4.35
N TYR A 53 2.07 -3.97 3.43
CA TYR A 53 3.31 -3.63 2.74
C TYR A 53 3.03 -2.85 1.47
N PHE A 54 3.90 -1.87 1.20
CA PHE A 54 3.90 -1.12 -0.04
C PHE A 54 4.66 -1.91 -1.12
N ASP A 55 4.35 -1.65 -2.40
CA ASP A 55 5.11 -2.26 -3.49
C ASP A 55 6.59 -1.80 -3.44
N GLU A 56 6.80 -0.51 -3.12
CA GLU A 56 8.13 0.08 -2.88
C GLU A 56 8.21 0.77 -1.51
N PRO A 57 9.35 0.64 -0.79
CA PRO A 57 9.56 1.36 0.46
C PRO A 57 9.46 2.88 0.30
N ILE A 58 8.84 3.55 1.28
CA ILE A 58 8.80 5.01 1.32
C ILE A 58 10.19 5.58 1.65
N ASN A 59 10.58 6.67 0.99
CA ASN A 59 11.80 7.39 1.37
C ASN A 59 11.57 8.12 2.71
N LEU A 60 12.54 8.07 3.64
CA LEU A 60 12.45 8.72 4.95
C LEU A 60 12.22 10.23 4.89
N SER A 61 12.59 10.88 3.78
CA SER A 61 12.30 12.31 3.56
C SER A 61 10.82 12.60 3.29
N GLU A 62 10.01 11.63 2.85
CA GLU A 62 8.59 11.83 2.59
C GLU A 62 7.79 12.06 3.90
N PRO A 63 7.82 11.17 4.91
CA PRO A 63 7.11 11.38 6.17
C PRO A 63 7.44 12.72 6.83
N SER A 64 8.69 13.18 6.74
CA SER A 64 9.11 14.47 7.30
C SER A 64 8.36 15.65 6.68
N LYS A 65 7.95 15.57 5.41
CA LYS A 65 7.09 16.60 4.79
C LYS A 65 5.73 16.73 5.49
N ALA A 66 5.23 15.64 6.06
CA ALA A 66 3.98 15.61 6.82
C ALA A 66 4.19 15.81 8.33
N GLY A 67 5.40 16.15 8.78
CA GLY A 67 5.72 16.26 10.21
C GLY A 67 5.76 14.91 10.94
N LEU A 68 5.92 13.81 10.20
CA LEU A 68 5.98 12.44 10.75
C LEU A 68 7.42 11.93 10.78
N SER A 69 7.71 11.06 11.75
CA SER A 69 9.00 10.37 11.88
C SER A 69 8.76 8.86 12.03
N ILE A 70 9.40 8.07 11.17
CA ILE A 70 9.26 6.61 11.10
C ILE A 70 10.64 5.97 10.99
N THR A 71 10.75 4.72 11.41
CA THR A 71 11.94 3.88 11.20
C THR A 71 11.68 2.78 10.18
N GLU A 72 10.41 2.44 9.95
CA GLU A 72 9.97 1.34 9.11
C GLU A 72 9.40 1.88 7.80
N THR A 73 10.07 1.61 6.69
CA THR A 73 9.76 2.23 5.39
C THR A 73 8.92 1.35 4.48
N SER A 74 8.87 0.04 4.75
CA SER A 74 8.28 -0.94 3.82
C SER A 74 6.80 -1.22 4.08
N ALA A 75 6.26 -0.79 5.21
CA ALA A 75 4.89 -1.09 5.61
C ALA A 75 4.24 0.04 6.40
N ALA A 76 2.90 0.03 6.41
CA ALA A 76 2.09 0.75 7.37
C ALA A 76 1.46 -0.22 8.38
N ALA A 77 1.13 0.29 9.56
CA ALA A 77 0.63 -0.52 10.67
C ALA A 77 -0.65 0.03 11.29
N TYR A 78 -1.44 -0.86 11.89
CA TYR A 78 -2.52 -0.49 12.81
C TYR A 78 -2.68 -1.53 13.90
N LYS A 79 -2.93 -1.08 15.14
CA LYS A 79 -3.09 -1.97 16.28
C LYS A 79 -4.55 -2.41 16.40
N VAL A 80 -4.80 -3.71 16.27
CA VAL A 80 -6.17 -4.28 16.25
C VAL A 80 -7.00 -3.80 17.43
N ASN A 81 -6.40 -3.73 18.61
CA ASN A 81 -7.11 -3.43 19.86
C ASN A 81 -7.47 -1.94 20.04
N GLU A 82 -6.95 -1.02 19.22
CA GLU A 82 -7.33 0.40 19.31
C GLU A 82 -8.76 0.64 18.84
N ASN A 83 -9.17 -0.03 17.76
CA ASN A 83 -10.56 -0.06 17.30
C ASN A 83 -10.80 -1.37 16.53
N PRO A 84 -11.26 -2.43 17.22
CA PRO A 84 -11.43 -3.75 16.61
C PRO A 84 -12.40 -3.75 15.41
N LYS A 85 -13.41 -2.88 15.43
CA LYS A 85 -14.39 -2.77 14.33
C LYS A 85 -13.74 -2.19 13.08
N PHE A 86 -12.97 -1.11 13.22
CA PHE A 86 -12.20 -0.53 12.12
C PHE A 86 -11.15 -1.52 11.62
N ALA A 87 -10.39 -2.16 12.52
CA ALA A 87 -9.37 -3.14 12.18
C ALA A 87 -9.95 -4.29 11.33
N LYS A 88 -11.11 -4.83 11.72
CA LYS A 88 -11.81 -5.88 10.97
C LYS A 88 -12.21 -5.41 9.57
N LEU A 89 -12.83 -4.23 9.45
CA LEU A 89 -13.28 -3.67 8.17
C LEU A 89 -12.10 -3.34 7.24
N PHE A 90 -11.04 -2.76 7.78
CA PHE A 90 -9.83 -2.46 7.03
C PHE A 90 -9.21 -3.75 6.50
N TYR A 91 -9.00 -4.75 7.36
CA TYR A 91 -8.36 -6.00 7.01
C TYR A 91 -9.16 -6.77 5.96
N SER A 92 -10.50 -6.85 6.11
CA SER A 92 -11.35 -7.48 5.09
C SER A 92 -11.31 -6.75 3.75
N THR A 93 -11.27 -5.42 3.77
CA THR A 93 -11.19 -4.61 2.54
C THR A 93 -9.87 -4.84 1.82
N ALA A 94 -8.76 -4.83 2.55
CA ALA A 94 -7.44 -5.07 2.00
C ALA A 94 -7.26 -6.50 1.48
N LEU A 95 -7.79 -7.52 2.19
CA LEU A 95 -7.82 -8.91 1.71
C LEU A 95 -8.64 -9.06 0.43
N ALA A 96 -9.82 -8.43 0.37
CA ALA A 96 -10.66 -8.47 -0.84
C ALA A 96 -9.94 -7.80 -2.02
N ALA A 97 -9.26 -6.67 -1.79
CA ALA A 97 -8.45 -6.00 -2.79
C ALA A 97 -7.28 -6.86 -3.27
N GLN A 98 -6.55 -7.50 -2.35
CA GLN A 98 -5.46 -8.43 -2.66
C GLN A 98 -5.97 -9.60 -3.52
N ALA A 99 -7.04 -10.28 -3.11
CA ALA A 99 -7.60 -11.43 -3.81
C ALA A 99 -8.10 -11.08 -5.22
N SER A 100 -8.63 -9.85 -5.39
CA SER A 100 -9.13 -9.36 -6.68
C SER A 100 -8.10 -8.58 -7.50
N LYS A 101 -6.87 -8.44 -7.00
CA LYS A 101 -5.81 -7.60 -7.59
C LYS A 101 -6.26 -6.16 -7.89
N ARG A 102 -7.20 -5.64 -7.09
CA ARG A 102 -7.66 -4.25 -7.20
C ARG A 102 -6.73 -3.33 -6.44
N LYS A 103 -6.55 -2.12 -6.99
CA LYS A 103 -5.80 -1.07 -6.29
C LYS A 103 -6.60 -0.57 -5.09
N VAL A 104 -5.88 -0.13 -4.08
CA VAL A 104 -6.42 0.57 -2.91
C VAL A 104 -5.76 1.93 -2.80
N SER A 105 -6.49 2.89 -2.25
CA SER A 105 -5.90 4.11 -1.72
C SER A 105 -5.94 4.05 -0.19
N ILE A 106 -4.82 4.37 0.45
CA ILE A 106 -4.67 4.36 1.91
C ILE A 106 -4.16 5.73 2.34
N GLN A 107 -4.77 6.30 3.38
CA GLN A 107 -4.31 7.53 4.01
C GLN A 107 -3.72 7.24 5.39
N MET A 108 -2.63 7.94 5.71
CA MET A 108 -1.85 7.79 6.93
C MET A 108 -1.53 9.19 7.48
N ARG A 109 -1.97 9.49 8.71
CA ARG A 109 -1.80 10.83 9.34
C ARG A 109 -1.02 10.81 10.65
N SER A 110 -0.56 9.64 11.07
CA SER A 110 0.17 9.46 12.33
C SER A 110 1.13 8.29 12.20
N THR A 111 1.84 7.97 13.28
CA THR A 111 2.80 6.86 13.34
C THR A 111 2.44 5.90 14.46
N LEU A 112 2.93 4.66 14.36
CA LEU A 112 2.73 3.61 15.35
C LEU A 112 3.95 2.70 15.35
N ASN A 113 4.68 2.62 16.47
CA ASN A 113 5.84 1.74 16.65
C ASN A 113 6.89 1.86 15.51
N GLY A 114 7.14 3.07 15.02
CA GLY A 114 8.07 3.31 13.92
C GLY A 114 7.49 3.12 12.52
N TYR A 115 6.23 2.70 12.36
CA TYR A 115 5.53 2.61 11.08
C TYR A 115 4.64 3.84 10.83
N LEU A 116 4.29 4.10 9.58
CA LEU A 116 3.13 4.93 9.25
C LEU A 116 1.86 4.23 9.75
N LYS A 117 0.94 4.99 10.36
CA LYS A 117 -0.34 4.46 10.84
C LYS A 117 -1.44 4.81 9.85
N PHE A 118 -2.08 3.79 9.29
CA PHE A 118 -3.20 3.99 8.38
C PHE A 118 -4.49 4.33 9.14
N ASP A 119 -5.32 5.19 8.55
CA ASP A 119 -6.58 5.65 9.14
C ASP A 119 -7.80 5.48 8.20
N ARG A 120 -7.57 5.34 6.90
CA ARG A 120 -8.61 5.18 5.87
C ARG A 120 -8.11 4.26 4.75
N ILE A 121 -9.04 3.53 4.16
CA ILE A 121 -8.82 2.72 2.96
C ILE A 121 -10.01 2.89 2.01
N TRP A 122 -9.71 3.02 0.72
CA TRP A 122 -10.70 2.99 -0.36
C TRP A 122 -10.28 1.95 -1.38
N LEU A 123 -11.24 1.16 -1.84
CA LEU A 123 -11.06 0.34 -3.02
C LEU A 123 -11.09 1.27 -4.23
N ALA A 124 -10.06 1.24 -5.08
CA ALA A 124 -10.11 1.97 -6.33
C ALA A 124 -11.12 1.28 -7.26
N GLU A 125 -11.94 2.10 -7.94
CA GLU A 125 -12.90 1.64 -8.95
C GLU A 125 -12.21 0.87 -10.07
#